data_AF-A0A3N5NPY9-F1
#
_entry.id   AF-A0A3N5NPY9-F1
#
_cell.length_a   1.000
_cell.length_b   1.000
_cell.length_c   1.000
_cell.angle_alpha   90.00
_cell.angle_beta   90.00
_cell.angle_gamma   90.00
#
_symmetry.space_group_name_H-M   'P 1'
#
loop_
_entity.id
_entity.type
_entity.pdbx_description
1 polymer ?
#
loop_
_entity_poly.entity_id
_entity_poly.type
_entity_poly.pdbx_seq_one_letter_code
_entity_poly.pdbx_strand_id
1 'polypeptide(L)'
;MLDSPQRRRRRPPRTGNDRWSVLRAMVLGIVLAAVISGVLLVDFLPSQRVILDAGDVSRIEMLAPYDLTYESAIRTRQAQDMDAASVADVYDRPDPSVARQQEIRARQILDYISTVREDPFASGVQQVSWIAAIPDIDLPAAVITQAMALDDEAWQAIRDETVRVLGRAMQSEIRDDRVASVRRTLPTLIDHNLSAVQVAVVEDIAAGLVTTNAFYNAARTE
;
A
#
# COMPACT_ATOMS: atom_id res chain seq x y z
N MET A 1 -85.97 -66.79 -22.34
CA MET A 1 -85.23 -67.59 -23.35
C MET A 1 -83.78 -67.62 -22.88
N LEU A 2 -83.38 -68.71 -22.20
CA LEU A 2 -82.50 -69.80 -22.70
C LEU A 2 -81.05 -69.29 -22.85
N ASP A 3 -79.98 -69.87 -22.29
CA ASP A 3 -79.76 -71.21 -21.76
C ASP A 3 -78.43 -71.22 -20.96
N SER A 4 -78.26 -72.16 -20.06
CA SER A 4 -76.97 -72.58 -19.45
C SER A 4 -76.73 -74.05 -19.84
N PRO A 5 -75.67 -74.76 -19.39
CA PRO A 5 -74.23 -74.52 -19.34
C PRO A 5 -73.46 -75.71 -20.01
N GLN A 6 -72.11 -75.71 -20.11
CA GLN A 6 -71.36 -76.98 -20.16
C GLN A 6 -69.98 -76.93 -19.48
N ARG A 7 -69.85 -77.71 -18.40
CA ARG A 7 -68.59 -78.07 -17.73
C ARG A 7 -67.96 -79.29 -18.41
N ARG A 8 -66.71 -79.20 -18.88
CA ARG A 8 -65.91 -80.36 -19.32
C ARG A 8 -65.09 -80.94 -18.17
N ARG A 9 -65.36 -82.22 -17.83
CA ARG A 9 -64.59 -83.05 -16.89
C ARG A 9 -63.24 -83.43 -17.51
N ARG A 10 -62.13 -83.21 -16.79
CA ARG A 10 -60.80 -83.74 -17.13
C ARG A 10 -60.65 -85.17 -16.60
N ARG A 11 -60.21 -86.09 -17.45
CA ARG A 11 -59.79 -87.46 -17.10
C ARG A 11 -58.31 -87.46 -16.68
N PRO A 12 -57.88 -88.21 -15.65
CA PRO A 12 -56.46 -88.35 -15.33
C PRO A 12 -55.74 -89.28 -16.34
N PRO A 13 -54.47 -88.98 -16.70
CA PRO A 13 -53.68 -89.85 -17.57
C PRO A 13 -53.16 -91.07 -16.81
N ARG A 14 -53.23 -92.23 -17.47
CA ARG A 14 -52.68 -93.51 -17.02
C ARG A 14 -51.16 -93.50 -17.12
N THR A 15 -50.49 -93.83 -16.03
CA THR A 15 -49.03 -93.99 -15.89
C THR A 15 -48.59 -95.36 -16.42
N GLY A 16 -47.59 -95.37 -17.31
CA GLY A 16 -46.96 -96.59 -17.83
C GLY A 16 -45.54 -96.31 -18.31
N ASN A 17 -44.57 -97.01 -17.69
CA ASN A 17 -43.12 -97.05 -17.96
C ASN A 17 -42.24 -95.85 -17.53
N ASP A 18 -41.90 -95.82 -16.24
CA ASP A 18 -41.17 -94.76 -15.51
C ASP A 18 -39.64 -94.94 -15.43
N ARG A 19 -39.06 -96.02 -16.00
CA ARG A 19 -37.61 -96.30 -15.84
C ARG A 19 -36.73 -95.64 -16.93
N TRP A 20 -37.27 -95.43 -18.13
CA TRP A 20 -36.54 -94.83 -19.26
C TRP A 20 -36.51 -93.30 -19.21
N SER A 21 -37.54 -92.68 -18.62
CA SER A 21 -37.60 -91.24 -18.33
C SER A 21 -36.52 -90.83 -17.33
N VAL A 22 -36.36 -91.62 -16.25
CA VAL A 22 -35.37 -91.36 -15.19
C VAL A 22 -33.93 -91.48 -15.73
N LEU A 23 -33.64 -92.49 -16.55
CA LEU A 23 -32.30 -92.66 -17.14
C LEU A 23 -31.93 -91.47 -18.04
N ARG A 24 -32.87 -91.00 -18.87
CA ARG A 24 -32.66 -89.83 -19.75
C ARG A 24 -32.43 -88.54 -18.96
N ALA A 25 -33.18 -88.33 -17.88
CA ALA A 25 -33.00 -87.17 -17.01
C ALA A 25 -31.62 -87.15 -16.33
N MET A 26 -31.11 -88.31 -15.91
CA MET A 26 -29.79 -88.42 -15.29
C MET A 26 -28.66 -88.10 -16.26
N VAL A 27 -28.72 -88.62 -17.50
CA VAL A 27 -27.71 -88.33 -18.54
C VAL A 27 -27.70 -86.85 -18.89
N LEU A 28 -28.88 -86.22 -19.03
CA LEU A 28 -28.99 -84.79 -19.30
C LEU A 28 -28.37 -83.96 -18.17
N GLY A 29 -28.63 -84.35 -16.91
CA GLY A 29 -28.06 -83.68 -15.74
C GLY A 29 -26.54 -83.72 -15.70
N ILE A 30 -25.93 -84.87 -16.03
CA ILE A 30 -24.47 -85.03 -16.09
C ILE A 30 -23.86 -84.15 -17.19
N VAL A 31 -24.46 -84.14 -18.39
CA VAL A 31 -23.98 -83.31 -19.51
C VAL A 31 -24.07 -81.83 -19.16
N LEU A 32 -25.17 -81.39 -18.54
CA LEU A 32 -25.33 -80.00 -18.11
C LEU A 32 -24.29 -79.61 -17.07
N ALA A 33 -24.04 -80.47 -16.08
CA ALA A 33 -23.02 -80.23 -15.06
C ALA A 33 -21.62 -80.12 -15.67
N ALA A 34 -21.29 -80.96 -16.65
CA ALA A 34 -20.01 -80.91 -17.35
C ALA A 34 -19.82 -79.60 -18.14
N VAL A 35 -20.87 -79.12 -18.81
CA VAL A 35 -20.81 -77.85 -19.56
C VAL A 35 -20.65 -76.66 -18.62
N ILE A 36 -21.42 -76.60 -17.53
CA ILE A 36 -21.30 -75.53 -16.54
C ILE A 36 -19.90 -75.52 -15.92
N SER A 37 -19.38 -76.70 -15.54
CA SER A 37 -18.03 -76.82 -15.01
C SER A 37 -16.97 -76.36 -16.01
N GLY A 38 -17.14 -76.66 -17.30
CA GLY A 38 -16.24 -76.21 -18.36
C GLY A 38 -16.24 -74.70 -18.52
N VAL A 39 -17.41 -74.05 -18.47
CA VAL A 39 -17.53 -72.59 -18.55
C VAL A 39 -16.92 -71.90 -17.33
N LEU A 40 -17.09 -72.47 -16.13
CA LEU A 40 -16.56 -71.89 -14.90
C LEU A 40 -15.04 -72.05 -14.74
N LEU A 41 -14.42 -73.04 -15.39
CA LEU A 41 -12.96 -73.23 -15.34
C LEU A 41 -12.19 -72.35 -16.34
N VAL A 42 -12.87 -71.74 -17.31
CA VAL A 42 -12.23 -70.87 -18.31
C VAL A 42 -12.44 -69.42 -17.88
N ASP A 43 -11.37 -68.79 -17.38
CA ASP A 43 -11.36 -67.36 -17.04
C ASP A 43 -11.37 -66.51 -18.32
N PHE A 44 -12.57 -66.11 -18.77
CA PHE A 44 -12.77 -65.24 -19.94
C PHE A 44 -12.51 -63.75 -19.68
N LEU A 45 -12.18 -63.36 -18.44
CA LEU A 45 -12.00 -61.95 -18.06
C LEU A 45 -10.51 -61.63 -17.93
N PRO A 46 -9.97 -60.69 -18.72
CA PRO A 46 -8.62 -60.17 -18.46
C PRO A 46 -8.66 -59.47 -17.10
N SER A 47 -8.12 -60.11 -16.07
CA SER A 47 -7.92 -59.48 -14.77
C SER A 47 -6.84 -58.43 -14.94
N GLN A 48 -7.23 -57.22 -15.31
CA GLN A 48 -6.36 -56.06 -15.45
C GLN A 48 -5.98 -55.59 -14.04
N ARG A 49 -5.15 -56.40 -13.36
CA ARG A 49 -4.53 -56.07 -12.09
C ARG A 49 -3.48 -55.00 -12.40
N VAL A 50 -3.91 -53.75 -12.33
CA VAL A 50 -2.98 -52.62 -12.35
C VAL A 50 -2.22 -52.67 -11.03
N ILE A 51 -0.96 -53.08 -11.10
CA ILE A 51 -0.02 -52.99 -9.98
C ILE A 51 0.35 -51.51 -9.88
N LEU A 52 0.01 -50.87 -8.76
CA LEU A 52 0.30 -49.47 -8.47
C LEU A 52 1.38 -49.44 -7.39
N ASP A 53 2.50 -48.76 -7.65
CA ASP A 53 3.56 -48.56 -6.66
C ASP A 53 3.41 -47.19 -5.97
N ALA A 54 3.92 -47.09 -4.74
CA ALA A 54 3.91 -45.84 -3.98
C ALA A 54 4.76 -44.79 -4.70
N GLY A 55 4.12 -43.75 -5.24
CA GLY A 55 4.75 -42.69 -6.03
C GLY A 55 4.21 -42.56 -7.46
N ASP A 56 3.38 -43.50 -7.91
CA ASP A 56 2.69 -43.36 -9.20
C ASP A 56 1.70 -42.20 -9.17
N VAL A 57 1.88 -41.26 -10.11
CA VAL A 57 0.95 -40.16 -10.34
C VAL A 57 -0.19 -40.59 -11.26
N SER A 58 -1.39 -40.05 -11.05
CA SER A 58 -2.53 -40.30 -11.92
C SER A 58 -2.22 -39.86 -13.36
N ARG A 59 -2.41 -40.76 -14.33
CA ARG A 59 -2.34 -40.43 -15.76
C ARG A 59 -3.52 -39.60 -16.26
N ILE A 60 -4.52 -39.39 -15.41
CA ILE A 60 -5.73 -38.63 -15.73
C ILE A 60 -5.72 -37.38 -14.84
N GLU A 61 -5.89 -36.23 -15.48
CA GLU A 61 -6.07 -34.96 -14.81
C GLU A 61 -7.41 -34.95 -14.06
N MET A 62 -7.37 -34.70 -12.75
CA MET A 62 -8.58 -34.52 -11.96
C MET A 62 -8.91 -33.03 -11.92
N LEU A 63 -9.95 -32.61 -12.64
CA LEU A 63 -10.46 -31.24 -12.58
C LEU A 63 -11.42 -31.07 -11.41
N ALA A 64 -11.38 -29.90 -10.78
CA ALA A 64 -12.34 -29.53 -9.76
C ALA A 64 -13.75 -29.38 -10.40
N PRO A 65 -14.81 -29.92 -9.77
CA PRO A 65 -16.16 -29.81 -10.30
C PRO A 65 -16.73 -28.38 -10.27
N TYR A 66 -16.10 -27.48 -9.51
CA TYR A 66 -16.44 -26.06 -9.44
C TYR A 66 -15.24 -25.26 -8.94
N ASP A 67 -15.25 -23.97 -9.25
CA ASP A 67 -14.30 -23.02 -8.70
C ASP A 67 -14.68 -22.67 -7.26
N LEU A 68 -13.73 -22.84 -6.33
CA LEU A 68 -13.86 -22.40 -4.94
C LEU A 68 -12.93 -21.21 -4.71
N THR A 69 -13.49 -20.01 -4.69
CA THR A 69 -12.76 -18.80 -4.31
C THR A 69 -12.85 -18.61 -2.81
N TYR A 70 -11.71 -18.61 -2.12
CA TYR A 70 -11.63 -18.28 -0.70
C TYR A 70 -11.36 -16.80 -0.50
N GLU A 71 -12.29 -16.09 0.12
CA GLU A 71 -12.09 -14.71 0.54
C GLU A 71 -11.28 -14.68 1.84
N SER A 72 -10.04 -14.20 1.75
CA SER A 72 -9.16 -14.09 2.91
C SER A 72 -9.36 -12.74 3.59
N ALA A 73 -9.91 -12.75 4.80
CA ALA A 73 -10.07 -11.54 5.61
C ALA A 73 -8.76 -10.77 5.85
N ILE A 74 -7.61 -11.46 5.84
CA ILE A 74 -6.28 -10.82 5.97
C ILE A 74 -5.93 -10.06 4.68
N ARG A 75 -6.11 -10.69 3.52
CA ARG A 75 -5.84 -10.04 2.22
C ARG A 75 -6.81 -8.90 1.95
N THR A 76 -8.09 -9.04 2.35
CA THR A 76 -9.08 -7.98 2.24
C THR A 76 -8.68 -6.78 3.11
N ARG A 77 -8.27 -7.00 4.37
CA ARG A 77 -7.77 -5.91 5.22
C ARG A 77 -6.49 -5.28 4.66
N GLN A 78 -5.56 -6.08 4.19
CA GLN A 78 -4.32 -5.56 3.60
C GLN A 78 -4.60 -4.73 2.34
N ALA A 79 -5.55 -5.14 1.50
CA ALA A 79 -5.99 -4.35 0.34
C ALA A 79 -6.67 -3.05 0.78
N GLN A 80 -7.52 -3.09 1.80
CA GLN A 80 -8.14 -1.89 2.38
C GLN A 80 -7.12 -0.92 2.96
N ASP A 81 -6.11 -1.42 3.69
CA ASP A 81 -5.03 -0.61 4.26
C ASP A 81 -4.16 0.02 3.16
N MET A 82 -3.88 -0.75 2.09
CA MET A 82 -3.16 -0.25 0.92
C MET A 82 -3.96 0.81 0.17
N ASP A 83 -5.27 0.60 0.01
CA ASP A 83 -6.16 1.56 -0.65
C ASP A 83 -6.30 2.83 0.19
N ALA A 84 -6.45 2.71 1.51
CA ALA A 84 -6.47 3.84 2.44
C ALA A 84 -5.14 4.62 2.41
N ALA A 85 -4.00 3.94 2.37
CA ALA A 85 -2.69 4.56 2.22
C ALA A 85 -2.44 5.15 0.81
N SER A 86 -3.21 4.74 -0.19
CA SER A 86 -3.11 5.25 -1.57
C SER A 86 -3.88 6.56 -1.79
N VAL A 87 -4.80 6.92 -0.89
CA VAL A 87 -5.48 8.22 -0.92
C VAL A 87 -4.46 9.28 -0.53
N ALA A 88 -4.03 10.07 -1.52
CA ALA A 88 -3.10 11.16 -1.29
C ALA A 88 -3.73 12.22 -0.38
N ASP A 89 -3.02 12.64 0.66
CA ASP A 89 -3.41 13.76 1.51
C ASP A 89 -3.66 15.01 0.65
N VAL A 90 -4.88 15.55 0.73
CA VAL A 90 -5.25 16.78 0.03
C VAL A 90 -4.90 17.98 0.92
N TYR A 91 -3.80 18.66 0.60
CA TYR A 91 -3.40 19.90 1.25
C TYR A 91 -4.14 21.10 0.66
N ASP A 92 -4.35 22.12 1.49
CA ASP A 92 -4.83 23.41 0.99
C ASP A 92 -3.76 24.13 0.16
N ARG A 93 -4.21 25.09 -0.65
CA ARG A 93 -3.29 26.01 -1.33
C ARG A 93 -2.45 26.75 -0.27
N PRO A 94 -1.20 27.14 -0.59
CA PRO A 94 -0.36 27.90 0.32
C PRO A 94 -1.10 29.13 0.86
N ASP A 95 -1.12 29.28 2.19
CA ASP A 95 -1.75 30.44 2.83
C ASP A 95 -0.86 31.68 2.70
N PRO A 96 -1.26 32.70 1.91
CA PRO A 96 -0.48 33.92 1.74
C PRO A 96 -0.38 34.75 3.03
N SER A 97 -1.22 34.49 4.03
CA SER A 97 -1.19 35.18 5.32
C SER A 97 0.07 34.82 6.13
N VAL A 98 0.49 33.55 6.08
CA VAL A 98 1.68 33.06 6.79
C VAL A 98 2.95 33.70 6.21
N ALA A 99 3.09 33.74 4.89
CA ALA A 99 4.22 34.39 4.23
C ALA A 99 4.31 35.88 4.64
N ARG A 100 3.17 36.59 4.65
CA ARG A 100 3.11 37.99 5.08
C ARG A 100 3.50 38.18 6.54
N GLN A 101 3.09 37.28 7.44
CA GLN A 101 3.49 37.33 8.85
C GLN A 101 4.99 37.15 9.01
N GLN A 102 5.62 36.22 8.29
CA GLN A 102 7.07 36.01 8.35
C GLN A 102 7.84 37.20 7.76
N GLU A 103 7.35 37.82 6.68
CA GLU A 103 7.95 39.06 6.16
C GLU A 103 7.90 40.21 7.18
N ILE A 104 6.78 40.37 7.89
CA ILE A 104 6.67 41.38 8.97
C ILE A 104 7.67 41.05 10.09
N ARG A 105 7.77 39.78 10.48
CA ARG A 105 8.71 39.32 11.51
C ARG A 105 10.16 39.56 11.11
N ALA A 106 10.52 39.29 9.85
CA ALA A 106 11.84 39.58 9.31
C ALA A 106 12.19 41.06 9.44
N ARG A 107 11.26 41.95 9.06
CA ARG A 107 11.46 43.40 9.19
C ARG A 107 11.64 43.82 10.65
N GLN A 108 10.82 43.32 11.56
CA GLN A 108 10.94 43.63 12.99
C GLN A 108 12.31 43.21 13.57
N ILE A 109 12.80 42.03 13.19
CA ILE A 109 14.13 41.55 13.57
C ILE A 109 15.22 42.47 13.01
N LEU A 110 15.16 42.79 11.72
CA LEU A 110 16.14 43.66 11.06
C LEU A 110 16.13 45.08 11.63
N ASP A 111 14.96 45.60 11.99
CA ASP A 111 14.81 46.92 12.63
C ASP A 111 15.37 46.92 14.05
N TYR A 112 15.17 45.84 14.80
CA TYR A 112 15.80 45.65 16.10
C TYR A 112 17.33 45.61 15.99
N ILE A 113 17.87 44.83 15.04
CA ILE A 113 19.33 44.77 14.81
C ILE A 113 19.87 46.16 14.40
N SER A 114 19.12 46.91 13.58
CA SER A 114 19.50 48.28 13.20
C SER A 114 19.58 49.20 14.41
N THR A 115 18.60 49.10 15.32
CA THR A 115 18.58 49.85 16.58
C THR A 115 19.78 49.50 17.46
N VAL A 116 20.14 48.22 17.55
CA VAL A 116 21.31 47.77 18.31
C VAL A 116 22.62 48.29 17.69
N ARG A 117 22.72 48.35 16.36
CA ARG A 117 23.90 48.84 15.64
C ARG A 117 24.10 50.35 15.84
N GLU A 118 23.01 51.10 15.91
CA GLU A 118 23.01 52.55 16.08
C GLU A 118 23.12 52.99 17.56
N ASP A 119 23.05 52.07 18.52
CA ASP A 119 23.14 52.39 19.96
C ASP A 119 24.57 52.77 20.38
N PRO A 120 24.84 54.05 20.73
CA PRO A 120 26.17 54.50 21.11
C PRO A 120 26.58 54.06 22.54
N PHE A 121 25.65 53.54 23.34
CA PHE A 121 25.90 53.13 24.72
C PHE A 121 26.18 51.63 24.87
N ALA A 122 25.94 50.84 23.82
CA ALA A 122 26.19 49.42 23.82
C ALA A 122 27.65 49.10 23.51
N SER A 123 28.31 48.30 24.36
CA SER A 123 29.60 47.73 24.01
C SER A 123 29.44 46.67 22.90
N GLY A 124 30.47 46.46 22.07
CA GLY A 124 30.40 45.45 20.99
C GLY A 124 30.08 44.03 21.49
N VAL A 125 30.52 43.68 22.70
CA VAL A 125 30.17 42.39 23.34
C VAL A 125 28.68 42.33 23.71
N GLN A 126 28.11 43.43 24.20
CA GLN A 126 26.67 43.53 24.50
C GLN A 126 25.84 43.45 23.23
N GLN A 127 26.20 44.18 22.17
CA GLN A 127 25.51 44.13 20.87
C GLN A 127 25.45 42.69 20.34
N VAL A 128 26.58 41.97 20.37
CA VAL A 128 26.64 40.55 19.97
C VAL A 128 25.72 39.68 20.83
N SER A 129 25.72 39.89 22.16
CA SER A 129 24.87 39.12 23.07
C SER A 129 23.38 39.35 22.85
N TRP A 130 22.99 40.58 22.50
CA TRP A 130 21.59 40.92 22.23
C TRP A 130 21.11 40.33 20.91
N ILE A 131 21.94 40.38 19.87
CA ILE A 131 21.61 39.78 18.56
C ILE A 131 21.54 38.25 18.66
N ALA A 132 22.48 37.63 19.37
CA ALA A 132 22.47 36.18 19.60
C ALA A 132 21.29 35.69 20.46
N ALA A 133 20.62 36.60 21.18
CA ALA A 133 19.43 36.29 21.97
C ALA A 133 18.12 36.39 21.18
N ILE A 134 18.16 36.86 19.92
CA ILE A 134 16.97 36.97 19.07
C ILE A 134 16.47 35.54 18.77
N PRO A 135 15.19 35.24 19.05
CA PRO A 135 14.61 33.96 18.67
C PRO A 135 14.68 33.75 17.16
N ASP A 136 14.83 32.50 16.74
CA ASP A 136 14.88 32.06 15.33
C ASP A 136 16.17 32.41 14.57
N ILE A 137 17.16 33.04 15.20
CA ILE A 137 18.48 33.32 14.60
C ILE A 137 19.55 32.44 15.28
N ASP A 138 20.44 31.84 14.50
CA ASP A 138 21.56 31.01 14.95
C ASP A 138 22.89 31.46 14.32
N LEU A 139 23.16 32.77 14.41
CA LEU A 139 24.40 33.35 13.88
C LEU A 139 25.59 33.16 14.83
N PRO A 140 26.75 32.70 14.34
CA PRO A 140 27.96 32.65 15.15
C PRO A 140 28.42 34.06 15.49
N ALA A 141 28.91 34.25 16.73
CA ALA A 141 29.34 35.56 17.25
C ALA A 141 30.31 36.31 16.33
N ALA A 142 31.21 35.58 15.65
CA ALA A 142 32.16 36.17 14.70
C ALA A 142 31.47 36.79 13.47
N VAL A 143 30.37 36.22 12.98
CA VAL A 143 29.58 36.78 11.87
C VAL A 143 28.80 37.99 12.34
N ILE A 144 28.24 37.95 13.55
CA ILE A 144 27.54 39.10 14.16
C ILE A 144 28.49 40.30 14.29
N THR A 145 29.71 40.09 14.80
CA THR A 145 30.71 41.17 14.90
C THR A 145 31.06 41.76 13.53
N GLN A 146 31.20 40.92 12.50
CA GLN A 146 31.46 41.40 11.14
C GLN A 146 30.26 42.16 10.55
N ALA A 147 29.03 41.69 10.82
CA ALA A 147 27.81 42.36 10.38
C ALA A 147 27.65 43.74 11.03
N MET A 148 28.05 43.91 12.30
CA MET A 148 28.05 45.21 12.99
C MET A 148 29.10 46.19 12.45
N ALA A 149 30.16 45.68 11.81
CA ALA A 149 31.21 46.51 11.20
C ALA A 149 30.88 46.93 9.75
N LEU A 150 29.76 46.47 9.19
CA LEU A 150 29.31 46.86 7.85
C LEU A 150 28.88 48.32 7.83
N ASP A 151 29.05 48.96 6.66
CA ASP A 151 28.49 50.28 6.40
C ASP A 151 26.96 50.22 6.21
N ASP A 152 26.33 51.39 6.15
CA ASP A 152 24.87 51.51 6.05
C ASP A 152 24.33 50.96 4.72
N GLU A 153 25.11 51.08 3.65
CA GLU A 153 24.73 50.58 2.32
C GLU A 153 24.72 49.05 2.29
N ALA A 154 25.77 48.41 2.80
CA ALA A 154 25.87 46.95 2.92
C ALA A 154 24.82 46.38 3.88
N TRP A 155 24.49 47.11 4.95
CA TRP A 155 23.42 46.73 5.87
C TRP A 155 22.05 46.83 5.21
N GLN A 156 21.78 47.91 4.47
CA GLN A 156 20.53 48.06 3.74
C GLN A 156 20.36 46.97 2.66
N ALA A 157 21.44 46.60 1.98
CA ALA A 157 21.44 45.49 1.04
C ALA A 157 21.06 44.16 1.72
N ILE A 158 21.56 43.87 2.93
CA ILE A 158 21.14 42.69 3.72
C ILE A 158 19.63 42.73 3.99
N ARG A 159 19.10 43.89 4.42
CA ARG A 159 17.68 44.03 4.78
C ARG A 159 16.77 43.72 3.60
N ASP A 160 17.04 44.36 2.46
CA ASP A 160 16.23 44.21 1.25
C ASP A 160 16.34 42.79 0.69
N GLU A 161 17.55 42.22 0.71
CA GLU A 161 17.81 40.87 0.24
C GLU A 161 17.12 39.81 1.11
N THR A 162 17.17 39.95 2.44
CA THR A 162 16.53 39.02 3.38
C THR A 162 15.02 38.93 3.12
N VAL A 163 14.35 40.08 2.99
CA VAL A 163 12.91 40.11 2.71
C VAL A 163 12.60 39.54 1.34
N ARG A 164 13.43 39.84 0.33
CA ARG A 164 13.27 39.30 -1.03
C ARG A 164 13.42 37.78 -1.07
N VAL A 165 14.44 37.24 -0.40
CA VAL A 165 14.74 35.80 -0.38
C VAL A 165 13.65 35.04 0.38
N LEU A 166 13.26 35.53 1.55
CA LEU A 166 12.17 34.94 2.34
C LEU A 166 10.85 34.92 1.55
N GLY A 167 10.48 36.03 0.93
CA GLY A 167 9.27 36.12 0.11
C GLY A 167 9.28 35.16 -1.07
N ARG A 168 10.43 34.99 -1.76
CA ARG A 168 10.56 34.00 -2.86
C ARG A 168 10.47 32.57 -2.36
N ALA A 169 11.12 32.24 -1.24
CA ALA A 169 11.09 30.89 -0.68
C ALA A 169 9.66 30.47 -0.29
N MET A 170 8.94 31.38 0.37
CA MET A 170 7.57 31.15 0.86
C MET A 170 6.47 31.32 -0.20
N GLN A 171 6.83 31.66 -1.45
CA GLN A 171 5.88 31.69 -2.57
C GLN A 171 5.42 30.28 -2.97
N SER A 172 6.27 29.28 -2.74
CA SER A 172 5.98 27.88 -2.99
C SER A 172 5.23 27.24 -1.82
N GLU A 173 4.58 26.09 -2.07
CA GLU A 173 3.98 25.29 -1.02
C GLU A 173 5.07 24.70 -0.11
N ILE A 174 5.01 25.03 1.17
CA ILE A 174 5.89 24.53 2.22
C ILE A 174 5.03 23.78 3.22
N ARG A 175 5.14 22.46 3.16
CA ARG A 175 4.63 21.52 4.15
C ARG A 175 5.68 21.27 5.23
N ASP A 176 5.25 20.70 6.35
CA ASP A 176 6.13 20.39 7.48
C ASP A 176 7.33 19.51 7.09
N ASP A 177 7.10 18.50 6.24
CA ASP A 177 8.15 17.62 5.70
C ASP A 177 9.13 18.33 4.75
N ARG A 178 8.75 19.49 4.21
CA ARG A 178 9.50 20.23 3.20
C ARG A 178 10.26 21.43 3.76
N VAL A 179 9.98 21.90 4.99
CA VAL A 179 10.65 23.07 5.59
C VAL A 179 12.17 22.96 5.50
N ALA A 180 12.75 21.84 5.93
CA ALA A 180 14.19 21.62 5.89
C ALA A 180 14.75 21.59 4.46
N SER A 181 13.97 21.12 3.48
CA SER A 181 14.39 21.13 2.08
C SER A 181 14.43 22.55 1.51
N VAL A 182 13.44 23.39 1.84
CA VAL A 182 13.38 24.78 1.40
C VAL A 182 14.52 25.58 2.00
N ARG A 183 14.84 25.39 3.29
CA ARG A 183 15.99 26.05 3.94
C ARG A 183 17.30 25.79 3.20
N ARG A 184 17.54 24.56 2.73
CA ARG A 184 18.74 24.21 1.94
C ARG A 184 18.79 24.86 0.55
N THR A 185 17.66 25.31 0.04
CA THR A 185 17.60 26.02 -1.25
C THR A 185 17.77 27.52 -1.12
N LEU A 186 17.71 28.08 0.09
CA LEU A 186 17.84 29.53 0.30
C LEU A 186 19.13 30.13 -0.29
N PRO A 187 20.32 29.51 -0.17
CA PRO A 187 21.55 30.07 -0.73
C PRO A 187 21.50 30.28 -2.24
N THR A 188 20.67 29.51 -2.96
CA THR A 188 20.54 29.65 -4.42
C THR A 188 19.66 30.83 -4.84
N LEU A 189 18.89 31.39 -3.89
CA LEU A 189 18.02 32.55 -4.11
C LEU A 189 18.72 33.88 -3.78
N ILE A 190 19.87 33.82 -3.12
CA ILE A 190 20.65 34.98 -2.70
C ILE A 190 21.41 35.55 -3.91
N ASP A 191 21.44 36.88 -4.02
CA ASP A 191 22.17 37.58 -5.07
C ASP A 191 23.69 37.39 -4.91
N HIS A 192 24.37 37.14 -6.03
CA HIS A 192 25.80 36.84 -6.07
C HIS A 192 26.69 38.07 -5.82
N ASN A 193 26.13 39.28 -5.82
CA ASN A 193 26.86 40.51 -5.54
C ASN A 193 27.12 40.72 -4.04
N LEU A 194 26.48 39.93 -3.16
CA LEU A 194 26.70 40.03 -1.73
C LEU A 194 28.01 39.35 -1.32
N SER A 195 28.70 39.95 -0.35
CA SER A 195 29.88 39.36 0.29
C SER A 195 29.50 38.13 1.13
N ALA A 196 30.48 37.27 1.41
CA ALA A 196 30.26 36.05 2.20
C ALA A 196 29.63 36.31 3.58
N VAL A 197 29.98 37.43 4.23
CA VAL A 197 29.39 37.83 5.52
C VAL A 197 27.92 38.18 5.34
N GLN A 198 27.59 38.98 4.32
CA GLN A 198 26.21 39.36 4.06
C GLN A 198 25.36 38.14 3.69
N VAL A 199 25.88 37.22 2.88
CA VAL A 199 25.22 35.96 2.54
C VAL A 199 24.90 35.15 3.79
N ALA A 200 25.86 35.00 4.71
CA ALA A 200 25.66 34.24 5.95
C ALA A 200 24.55 34.85 6.83
N VAL A 201 24.50 36.19 6.93
CA VAL A 201 23.46 36.89 7.69
C VAL A 201 22.08 36.72 7.04
N VAL A 202 22.00 36.91 5.72
CA VAL A 202 20.75 36.74 4.95
C VAL A 202 20.24 35.31 5.06
N GLU A 203 21.12 34.33 4.89
CA GLU A 203 20.78 32.91 4.93
C GLU A 203 20.22 32.51 6.29
N ASP A 204 20.89 32.89 7.38
CA ASP A 204 20.48 32.48 8.72
C ASP A 204 19.12 33.09 9.12
N ILE A 205 18.96 34.41 8.92
CA ILE A 205 17.71 35.10 9.23
C ILE A 205 16.56 34.54 8.36
N ALA A 206 16.79 34.34 7.06
CA ALA A 206 15.77 33.76 6.20
C ALA A 206 15.45 32.31 6.60
N ALA A 207 16.46 31.48 6.89
CA ALA A 207 16.28 30.08 7.26
C ALA A 207 15.48 29.93 8.57
N GLY A 208 15.75 30.77 9.56
CA GLY A 208 15.02 30.85 10.81
C GLY A 208 13.52 31.10 10.63
N LEU A 209 13.18 31.97 9.68
CA LEU A 209 11.81 32.42 9.44
C LEU A 209 11.02 31.58 8.43
N VAL A 210 11.68 30.68 7.70
CA VAL A 210 10.97 29.70 6.85
C VAL A 210 10.18 28.73 7.73
N THR A 211 8.86 28.71 7.52
CA THR A 211 7.89 27.85 8.22
C THR A 211 6.84 27.29 7.26
N THR A 212 6.04 26.34 7.75
CA THR A 212 4.94 25.69 7.02
C THR A 212 3.85 26.70 6.65
N ASN A 213 3.45 26.74 5.38
CA ASN A 213 2.37 27.59 4.86
C ASN A 213 1.20 26.80 4.26
N ALA A 214 1.29 25.48 4.20
CA ALA A 214 0.24 24.59 3.71
C ALA A 214 -0.24 23.68 4.84
N PHE A 215 -1.52 23.81 5.20
CA PHE A 215 -2.13 23.03 6.26
C PHE A 215 -3.00 21.92 5.68
N TYR A 216 -3.06 20.79 6.39
CA TYR A 216 -3.89 19.65 6.02
C TYR A 216 -5.37 20.03 6.11
N ASN A 217 -6.13 19.79 5.03
CA ASN A 217 -7.56 20.06 4.99
C ASN A 217 -8.37 18.76 5.02
N ALA A 218 -8.75 18.33 6.23
CA ALA A 218 -9.57 17.14 6.44
C ALA A 218 -10.97 17.22 5.79
N ALA A 219 -11.49 18.43 5.52
CA ALA A 219 -12.85 18.61 4.99
C ALA A 219 -12.98 18.34 3.48
N ARG A 220 -11.87 18.09 2.77
CA ARG A 220 -11.90 17.66 1.35
C ARG A 220 -11.75 16.15 1.16
N THR A 221 -11.44 15.41 2.22
CA THR A 221 -11.30 13.95 2.18
C THR A 221 -12.57 13.22 2.63
N GLU A 222 -13.58 13.94 3.13
CA GLU A 222 -14.96 13.44 3.37
C GLU A 222 -15.86 13.63 2.14
#